data_AF-A0A818BES2-F1
#
_entry.id   AF-A0A818BES2-F1
#
_cell.length_a   1.000
_cell.length_b   1.000
_cell.length_c   1.000
_cell.angle_alpha   90.00
_cell.angle_beta   90.00
_cell.angle_gamma   90.00
#
_symmetry.space_group_name_H-M   'P 1'
#
loop_
_entity.id
_entity.type
_entity.pdbx_description
1 polymer ?
#
loop_
_entity_poly.entity_id
_entity_poly.type
_entity_poly.pdbx_seq_one_letter_code
_entity_poly.pdbx_strand_id
1 'polypeptide(L)'
;MYKQFQDQFRLPWNGSVLDYRMMPYVGNGHVATVVFSDFIYMNGLYNGENGTSHRARIPSTLNWQFLIHPSSSSFTLNVSSGTNFYY
;
A
#
# COMPACT_ATOMS: atom_id res chain seq x y z
N MET A 1 30.78 -1.80 9.52
CA MET A 1 29.57 -2.65 9.54
C MET A 1 28.54 -2.02 8.62
N TYR A 2 28.63 -2.30 7.30
CA TYR A 2 27.72 -1.76 6.28
C TYR A 2 27.14 -2.93 5.47
N LYS A 3 25.89 -3.29 5.74
CA LYS A 3 25.12 -4.25 4.93
C LYS A 3 23.63 -4.04 5.23
N GLN A 4 22.99 -3.05 4.64
CA GLN A 4 21.54 -2.88 4.81
C GLN A 4 20.82 -1.94 3.82
N PHE A 5 21.22 -1.87 2.54
CA PHE A 5 20.49 -0.98 1.60
C PHE A 5 20.36 -1.50 0.16
N GLN A 6 20.45 -2.81 -0.09
CA GLN A 6 20.34 -3.35 -1.45
C GLN A 6 18.89 -3.70 -1.86
N ASP A 7 17.95 -3.73 -0.90
CA ASP A 7 16.60 -4.30 -1.13
C ASP A 7 15.47 -3.29 -0.85
N GLN A 8 15.61 -2.03 -1.28
CA GLN A 8 14.66 -0.94 -1.00
C GLN A 8 14.24 -0.24 -2.31
N PHE A 9 12.96 -0.29 -2.66
CA PHE A 9 12.41 0.50 -3.78
C PHE A 9 11.89 1.84 -3.27
N ARG A 10 12.44 2.95 -3.78
CA ARG A 10 12.10 4.33 -3.38
C ARG A 10 11.44 5.04 -4.55
N LEU A 11 10.27 5.64 -4.33
CA LEU A 11 9.58 6.44 -5.34
C LEU A 11 9.73 7.95 -5.08
N PRO A 12 9.86 8.78 -6.13
CA PRO A 12 10.01 10.23 -5.99
C PRO A 12 8.69 10.92 -5.61
N TRP A 13 8.77 11.92 -4.73
CA TRP A 13 7.65 12.79 -4.32
C TRP A 13 7.52 14.01 -5.26
N ASN A 14 6.31 14.32 -5.72
CA ASN A 14 6.02 15.43 -6.65
C ASN A 14 4.97 16.45 -6.13
N GLY A 15 4.70 16.49 -4.82
CA GLY A 15 3.86 17.53 -4.21
C GLY A 15 2.35 17.37 -4.36
N SER A 16 1.86 16.34 -5.05
CA SER A 16 0.45 15.95 -5.03
C SER A 16 0.18 14.95 -3.89
N VAL A 17 -0.98 15.09 -3.23
CA VAL A 17 -1.58 14.14 -2.26
C VAL A 17 -1.10 12.71 -2.50
N LEU A 18 -0.61 12.04 -1.45
CA LEU A 18 -0.12 10.65 -1.51
C LEU A 18 -1.04 9.77 -2.38
N ASP A 19 -0.60 9.44 -3.59
CA ASP A 19 -1.34 8.53 -4.44
C ASP A 19 -1.02 7.11 -4.00
N TYR A 20 -1.88 6.54 -3.16
CA TYR A 20 -1.73 5.17 -2.67
C TYR A 20 -1.63 4.15 -3.82
N ARG A 21 -2.08 4.46 -5.04
CA ARG A 21 -1.96 3.57 -6.21
C ARG A 21 -0.50 3.41 -6.66
N MET A 22 0.38 4.32 -6.28
CA MET A 22 1.83 4.21 -6.52
C MET A 22 2.55 3.40 -5.44
N MET A 23 1.89 3.08 -4.33
CA MET A 23 2.51 2.40 -3.21
C MET A 23 2.43 0.88 -3.37
N PRO A 24 3.43 0.13 -2.89
CA PRO A 24 3.44 -1.31 -3.02
C PRO A 24 2.41 -1.99 -2.11
N TYR A 25 1.82 -3.06 -2.60
CA TYR A 25 0.93 -3.94 -1.84
C TYR A 25 1.72 -4.82 -0.89
N VAL A 26 1.19 -5.00 0.32
CA VAL A 26 1.65 -6.02 1.28
C VAL A 26 0.50 -6.99 1.52
N GLY A 27 0.80 -8.29 1.43
CA GLY A 27 -0.19 -9.33 1.65
C GLY A 27 0.45 -10.68 1.94
N ASN A 28 -0.34 -11.59 2.49
CA ASN A 28 0.08 -12.92 2.94
C ASN A 28 -0.49 -14.05 2.06
N GLY A 29 -0.99 -13.72 0.86
CA GLY A 29 -1.66 -14.67 -0.01
C GLY A 29 -3.11 -14.99 0.40
N HIS A 30 -3.66 -14.39 1.46
CA HIS A 30 -5.08 -14.44 1.79
C HIS A 30 -5.71 -13.05 1.84
N VAL A 31 -5.01 -12.08 2.45
CA VAL A 31 -5.39 -10.66 2.50
C VAL A 31 -4.23 -9.83 1.98
N ALA A 32 -4.55 -8.75 1.26
CA ALA A 32 -3.58 -7.76 0.81
C ALA A 32 -4.13 -6.34 0.97
N THR A 33 -3.23 -5.41 1.26
CA THR A 33 -3.55 -4.00 1.47
C THR A 33 -2.44 -3.10 0.94
N VAL A 34 -2.78 -1.83 0.70
CA VAL A 34 -1.83 -0.74 0.53
C VAL A 34 -2.09 0.25 1.66
N VAL A 35 -1.03 0.76 2.28
CA VAL A 35 -1.21 1.73 3.37
C VAL A 35 -1.86 2.99 2.83
N PHE A 36 -2.76 3.59 3.61
CA PHE A 36 -3.61 4.72 3.23
C PHE A 36 -4.62 4.44 2.10
N SER A 37 -4.70 3.21 1.57
CA SER A 37 -5.81 2.84 0.69
C SER A 37 -7.10 2.72 1.48
N ASP A 38 -8.20 3.16 0.87
CA ASP A 38 -9.56 3.04 1.37
C ASP A 38 -10.12 1.60 1.27
N PHE A 39 -9.38 0.66 0.66
CA PHE A 39 -9.80 -0.73 0.53
C PHE A 39 -8.69 -1.75 0.82
N ILE A 40 -9.14 -2.96 1.16
CA ILE A 40 -8.35 -4.19 1.18
C ILE A 40 -8.94 -5.20 0.21
N TYR A 41 -8.12 -6.17 -0.21
CA TYR A 41 -8.56 -7.33 -0.99
C TYR A 41 -8.36 -8.61 -0.19
N MET A 42 -9.30 -9.53 -0.35
CA MET A 42 -9.23 -10.88 0.22
C MET A 42 -9.44 -11.91 -0.88
N ASN A 43 -8.73 -13.03 -0.80
CA ASN A 43 -8.94 -14.15 -1.69
C ASN A 43 -10.32 -14.79 -1.47
N GLY A 44 -10.94 -15.25 -2.57
CA GLY A 44 -12.25 -15.90 -2.53
C GLY A 44 -13.43 -14.95 -2.41
N LEU A 45 -13.20 -13.63 -2.26
CA LEU A 45 -14.27 -12.64 -2.22
C LEU A 45 -14.29 -11.78 -3.48
N TYR A 46 -15.38 -11.89 -4.22
CA TYR A 46 -15.59 -11.25 -5.51
C TYR A 46 -16.92 -10.50 -5.51
N ASN A 47 -16.99 -9.42 -6.30
CA ASN A 47 -18.21 -8.67 -6.52
C ASN A 47 -18.39 -8.45 -8.04
N GLY A 48 -19.63 -8.39 -8.49
CA GLY A 48 -20.01 -8.24 -9.90
C GLY A 48 -20.96 -9.35 -10.35
N GLU A 49 -21.88 -8.98 -11.24
CA GLU A 49 -22.89 -9.87 -11.81
C GLU A 49 -22.38 -10.44 -13.15
N ASN A 50 -22.68 -11.71 -13.44
CA ASN A 50 -22.30 -12.38 -14.68
C ASN A 50 -20.78 -12.33 -14.95
N GLY A 51 -20.35 -12.07 -16.18
CA GLY A 51 -18.94 -12.02 -16.58
C GLY A 51 -18.17 -10.77 -16.12
N THR A 52 -18.76 -9.94 -15.27
CA THR A 52 -18.12 -8.70 -14.76
C THR A 52 -17.52 -8.85 -13.36
N SER A 53 -17.44 -10.08 -12.84
CA SER A 53 -16.86 -10.35 -11.52
C SER A 53 -15.40 -9.89 -11.42
N HIS A 54 -15.11 -9.16 -10.35
CA HIS A 54 -13.76 -8.75 -9.96
C HIS A 54 -13.56 -8.95 -8.46
N ARG A 55 -12.31 -8.89 -7.97
CA ARG A 55 -12.04 -8.95 -6.52
C ARG A 55 -12.84 -7.85 -5.81
N ALA A 56 -13.55 -8.20 -4.75
CA ALA A 56 -14.35 -7.24 -4.02
C ALA A 56 -13.46 -6.22 -3.29
N ARG A 57 -13.78 -4.93 -3.40
CA ARG A 57 -13.14 -3.89 -2.58
C ARG A 57 -13.82 -3.89 -1.20
N ILE A 58 -13.08 -4.29 -0.18
CA ILE A 58 -13.56 -4.30 1.21
C ILE A 58 -13.06 -3.02 1.88
N PRO A 59 -13.89 -2.27 2.64
CA PRO A 59 -13.43 -1.07 3.35
C PRO A 59 -12.20 -1.34 4.22
N SER A 60 -11.19 -0.48 4.09
CA SER A 60 -9.94 -0.60 4.85
C SER A 60 -10.07 0.01 6.25
N THR A 61 -9.63 -0.75 7.25
CA THR A 61 -9.46 -0.23 8.63
C THR A 61 -8.11 0.47 8.82
N LEU A 62 -7.24 0.47 7.81
CA LEU A 62 -5.86 0.98 7.84
C LEU A 62 -5.73 2.35 7.14
N ASN A 63 -6.83 2.94 6.70
CA ASN A 63 -6.82 4.26 6.07
C ASN A 63 -6.82 5.39 7.11
N TRP A 64 -5.70 5.54 7.82
CA TRP A 64 -5.55 6.62 8.81
C TRP A 64 -4.71 7.72 8.21
N GLN A 65 -5.30 8.90 8.04
CA GLN A 65 -4.62 10.06 7.46
C GLN A 65 -4.69 11.23 8.43
N PHE A 66 -3.54 11.85 8.67
CA PHE A 66 -3.45 13.09 9.43
C PHE A 66 -3.16 14.21 8.43
N LEU A 67 -3.97 15.27 8.46
CA LEU A 67 -3.71 16.48 7.69
C LEU A 67 -2.57 17.25 8.34
N ILE A 68 -1.35 16.83 8.03
CA ILE A 68 -0.12 17.53 8.33
C ILE A 68 0.37 18.08 6.99
N HIS A 69 0.97 19.27 6.97
CA HIS A 69 1.64 19.79 5.78
C HIS A 69 3.15 19.45 5.85
N PRO A 70 3.57 18.21 5.56
CA PRO A 70 4.99 17.87 5.58
C PRO A 70 5.68 18.54 4.39
N SER A 71 6.89 19.05 4.63
CA SER A 71 7.78 19.56 3.58
C SER A 71 8.26 18.46 2.64
N SER A 72 8.25 17.20 3.10
CA SER A 72 8.58 16.00 2.31
C SER A 72 7.94 14.76 2.94
N SER A 73 7.52 13.81 2.11
CA SER A 73 7.16 12.45 2.56
C SER A 73 7.98 11.43 1.79
N SER A 74 8.28 10.30 2.42
CA SER A 74 8.98 9.20 1.75
C SER A 74 8.48 7.87 2.27
N PHE A 75 8.56 6.86 1.41
CA PHE A 75 8.05 5.53 1.70
C PHE A 75 8.98 4.47 1.15
N THR A 76 9.01 3.33 1.82
CA THR A 76 9.83 2.20 1.42
C THR A 76 9.16 0.87 1.76
N LEU A 77 9.31 -0.11 0.88
CA LEU A 77 9.00 -1.51 1.16
C LEU A 77 10.30 -2.27 1.48
N ASN A 78 10.34 -2.92 2.64
CA ASN A 78 11.31 -3.97 2.92
C ASN A 78 10.81 -5.29 2.36
N VAL A 79 11.41 -5.74 1.26
CA VAL A 79 11.02 -6.98 0.58
C VAL A 79 11.41 -8.25 1.34
N SER A 80 12.43 -8.18 2.19
CA SER A 80 12.85 -9.34 3.01
C SER A 80 11.84 -9.66 4.12
N SER A 81 11.14 -8.63 4.63
CA SER A 81 10.17 -8.76 5.72
C SER A 81 8.72 -8.49 5.30
N GLY A 82 8.49 -8.04 4.06
CA GLY A 82 7.17 -7.62 3.58
C GLY A 82 6.59 -6.43 4.36
N THR A 83 7.43 -5.52 4.84
CA THR A 83 7.00 -4.41 5.72
C THR A 83 7.08 -3.06 4.99
N ASN A 84 6.02 -2.28 5.06
CA ASN A 84 5.98 -0.90 4.55
C ASN A 84 6.32 0.11 5.65
N PHE A 85 7.15 1.11 5.30
CA PHE A 85 7.53 2.21 6.17
C PHE A 85 7.16 3.56 5.55
N TYR A 86 6.66 4.47 6.38
CA TYR A 86 6.30 5.85 6.05
C TYR A 86 6.99 6.79 7.02
N TYR A 87 7.63 7.84 6.50
CA TYR A 87 8.39 8.82 7.27
C TYR A 87 8.36 10.18 6.60
#